data_AF-A0A8J3HGB9-F1
#
_entry.id   AF-A0A8J3HGB9-F1
#
_cell.length_a   1.000
_cell.length_b   1.000
_cell.length_c   1.000
_cell.angle_alpha   90.00
_cell.angle_beta   90.00
_cell.angle_gamma   90.00
#
_symmetry.space_group_name_H-M   'P 1'
#
loop_
_entity.id
_entity.type
_entity.pdbx_description
1 polymer ?
#
loop_
_entity_poly.entity_id
_entity_poly.type
_entity_poly.pdbx_seq_one_letter_code
_entity_poly.pdbx_strand_id
1 'polypeptide(L)'
;MADERQIVVDTTGAVRAGKEIAFAGQDLADLHRDIGHLIQTLSAGPPWSMDKIGKQVEVGDGGQNKGYRVNEQEVLKAWEQVAKAVEALGVNVQNAIAQVVGADVKSDATVQSVRQPGTNVRRT
;
A
#
# COMPACT_ATOMS: atom_id res chain seq x y z
N MET A 1 12.89 27.85 -28.94
CA MET A 1 11.57 27.73 -28.27
C MET A 1 11.63 26.47 -27.46
N ALA A 2 11.46 26.61 -26.14
CA ALA A 2 11.86 25.59 -25.18
C ALA A 2 11.03 24.31 -25.35
N ASP A 3 11.75 23.20 -25.38
CA ASP A 3 11.30 21.83 -25.41
C ASP A 3 10.36 21.58 -24.22
N GLU A 4 9.06 21.55 -24.51
CA GLU A 4 8.00 21.24 -23.55
C GLU A 4 8.19 19.76 -23.19
N ARG A 5 8.86 19.49 -22.07
CA ARG A 5 9.21 18.12 -21.64
C ARG A 5 7.95 17.27 -21.53
N GLN A 6 7.68 16.50 -22.58
CA GLN A 6 6.56 15.57 -22.61
C GLN A 6 6.80 14.52 -21.52
N ILE A 7 5.91 14.47 -20.53
CA ILE A 7 5.94 13.43 -19.50
C ILE A 7 5.41 12.16 -20.16
N VAL A 8 6.31 11.25 -20.49
CA VAL A 8 5.95 9.93 -21.02
C VAL A 8 5.95 8.95 -19.85
N VAL A 9 4.78 8.42 -19.52
CA VAL A 9 4.63 7.37 -18.50
C VAL A 9 4.72 6.00 -19.17
N ASP A 10 5.60 5.12 -18.70
CA ASP A 10 5.52 3.68 -19.02
C ASP A 10 4.33 3.08 -18.28
N THR A 11 3.16 3.16 -18.91
CA THR A 11 1.89 2.73 -18.33
C THR A 11 1.88 1.24 -18.02
N THR A 12 2.50 0.42 -18.88
CA THR A 12 2.52 -1.03 -18.73
C THR A 12 3.43 -1.42 -17.55
N GLY A 13 4.63 -0.87 -17.50
CA GLY A 13 5.56 -1.09 -16.39
C GLY A 13 4.99 -0.60 -15.06
N ALA A 14 4.36 0.57 -15.04
CA ALA A 14 3.80 1.14 -13.83
C ALA A 14 2.57 0.38 -13.32
N VAL A 15 1.69 -0.12 -14.21
CA VAL A 15 0.56 -0.98 -13.81
C VAL A 15 1.06 -2.30 -13.25
N ARG A 16 2.08 -2.89 -13.88
CA ARG A 16 2.71 -4.12 -13.39
C ARG A 16 3.30 -3.91 -12.00
N ALA A 17 4.09 -2.86 -11.81
CA ALA A 17 4.69 -2.54 -10.52
C ALA A 17 3.61 -2.32 -9.44
N GLY A 18 2.52 -1.61 -9.76
CA GLY A 18 1.39 -1.43 -8.85
C GLY A 18 0.74 -2.76 -8.43
N LYS A 19 0.62 -3.74 -9.34
CA LYS A 19 0.14 -5.09 -9.01
C LYS A 19 1.12 -5.86 -8.12
N GLU A 20 2.41 -5.81 -8.44
CA GLU A 20 3.45 -6.48 -7.64
C GLU A 20 3.50 -5.93 -6.21
N ILE A 21 3.36 -4.60 -6.04
CA ILE A 21 3.26 -3.97 -4.72
C ILE A 21 1.98 -4.41 -4.00
N ALA A 22 0.84 -4.48 -4.70
CA ALA A 22 -0.41 -4.93 -4.09
C ALA A 22 -0.29 -6.37 -3.57
N PHE A 23 0.30 -7.27 -4.37
CA PHE A 23 0.57 -8.65 -3.97
C PHE A 23 1.54 -8.73 -2.79
N ALA A 24 2.59 -7.91 -2.75
CA ALA A 24 3.48 -7.86 -1.60
C ALA A 24 2.74 -7.46 -0.31
N GLY A 25 1.76 -6.55 -0.39
CA GLY A 25 0.91 -6.21 0.75
C GLY A 25 0.04 -7.38 1.22
N GLN A 26 -0.48 -8.18 0.29
CA GLN A 26 -1.25 -9.39 0.58
C GLN A 26 -0.38 -10.49 1.20
N ASP A 27 0.81 -10.73 0.64
CA ASP A 27 1.78 -11.68 1.19
C ASP A 27 2.17 -11.30 2.62
N LEU A 28 2.35 -10.01 2.90
CA LEU A 28 2.60 -9.53 4.27
C LEU A 28 1.43 -9.78 5.21
N ALA A 29 0.19 -9.63 4.74
CA ALA A 29 -1.01 -9.92 5.52
C ALA A 29 -1.16 -11.42 5.79
N ASP A 30 -0.82 -12.27 4.82
CA ASP A 30 -0.83 -13.72 4.94
C ASP A 30 0.20 -14.20 5.95
N LEU A 31 1.43 -13.69 5.86
CA LEU A 31 2.47 -13.96 6.85
C LEU A 31 2.07 -13.48 8.25
N HIS A 32 1.43 -12.30 8.37
CA HIS A 32 0.91 -11.83 9.66
C HIS A 32 -0.15 -12.80 10.22
N ARG A 33 -1.07 -13.28 9.38
CA ARG A 33 -2.11 -14.22 9.78
C ARG A 33 -1.52 -15.56 10.24
N ASP A 34 -0.51 -16.08 9.55
CA ASP A 34 0.05 -17.40 9.86
C ASP A 34 1.11 -17.31 10.96
N ILE A 35 2.18 -16.54 10.73
CA ILE A 35 3.31 -16.39 11.65
C ILE A 35 2.91 -15.57 12.87
N GLY A 36 2.14 -14.49 12.69
CA GLY A 36 1.66 -13.69 13.81
C GLY A 36 0.76 -14.50 14.74
N HIS A 37 -0.10 -15.36 14.21
CA HIS A 37 -0.90 -16.28 15.03
C HIS A 37 -0.04 -17.32 15.75
N LEU A 38 1.00 -17.85 15.10
CA LEU A 38 1.95 -18.75 15.73
C LEU A 38 2.70 -18.07 16.89
N ILE A 39 3.14 -16.82 16.69
CA ILE A 39 3.77 -16.01 17.76
C ILE A 39 2.83 -15.89 18.96
N GLN A 40 1.58 -15.46 18.74
CA GLN A 40 0.58 -15.33 19.81
C GLN A 40 0.31 -16.64 20.54
N THR A 41 0.28 -17.76 19.79
CA THR A 41 0.01 -19.09 20.35
C THR A 41 1.18 -19.55 21.23
N LEU A 42 2.41 -19.42 20.72
CA LEU A 42 3.62 -19.85 21.43
C LEU A 42 3.91 -18.95 22.64
N SER A 43 3.65 -17.65 22.52
CA SER A 43 3.89 -16.69 23.59
C SER A 43 2.86 -16.76 24.73
N ALA A 44 1.70 -17.36 24.50
CA ALA A 44 0.71 -17.63 25.53
C ALA A 44 1.08 -18.85 26.41
N GLY A 45 2.04 -19.67 25.98
CA GLY A 45 2.45 -20.89 26.69
C GLY A 45 3.58 -20.68 27.72
N PRO A 46 3.93 -21.74 28.48
CA PRO A 46 5.10 -21.73 29.36
C PRO A 46 6.41 -21.47 28.59
N PRO A 47 7.46 -20.92 29.23
CA PRO A 47 7.61 -20.65 30.66
C PRO A 47 7.19 -19.24 31.10
N TRP A 48 6.59 -18.44 30.21
CA TRP A 48 6.16 -17.09 30.52
C TRP A 48 5.21 -17.08 31.73
N SER A 49 5.36 -16.12 32.62
CA SER A 49 4.59 -15.99 33.86
C SER A 49 4.59 -17.18 34.84
N MET A 50 5.39 -18.23 34.61
CA MET A 50 5.48 -19.38 35.52
C MET A 50 6.27 -19.08 36.81
N ASP A 51 7.19 -18.12 36.76
CA ASP A 51 7.94 -17.62 37.91
C ASP A 51 7.92 -16.08 37.99
N LYS A 52 8.55 -15.53 39.04
CA LYS A 52 8.61 -14.08 39.27
C LYS A 52 9.29 -13.34 38.12
N ILE A 53 10.32 -13.93 37.52
CA ILE A 53 11.10 -13.33 36.43
C ILE A 53 10.23 -13.32 35.15
N GLY A 54 9.62 -14.44 34.81
CA GLY A 54 8.71 -14.59 33.68
C GLY A 54 7.51 -13.66 33.77
N LYS A 55 6.95 -13.46 34.97
CA LYS A 55 5.89 -12.45 35.18
C LYS A 55 6.42 -11.05 34.89
N GLN A 56 7.58 -10.67 35.45
CA GLN A 56 8.15 -9.34 35.23
C GLN A 56 8.53 -9.09 33.76
N VAL A 57 8.93 -10.12 33.03
CA VAL A 57 9.13 -10.02 31.57
C VAL A 57 7.81 -9.84 30.83
N GLU A 58 6.75 -10.55 31.23
CA GLU A 58 5.45 -10.46 30.58
C GLU A 58 4.77 -9.10 30.80
N VAL A 59 4.68 -8.65 32.06
CA VAL A 59 3.97 -7.41 32.42
C VAL A 59 4.86 -6.16 32.35
N GLY A 60 6.18 -6.33 32.31
CA GLY A 60 7.13 -5.22 32.33
C GLY A 60 7.36 -4.66 33.73
N ASP A 61 8.08 -3.53 33.78
CA ASP A 61 8.40 -2.81 35.03
C ASP A 61 7.55 -1.56 35.25
N GLY A 62 6.59 -1.30 34.35
CA GLY A 62 5.74 -0.10 34.39
C GLY A 62 6.46 1.20 33.99
N GLY A 63 7.73 1.12 33.58
CA GLY A 63 8.56 2.21 33.11
C GLY A 63 8.86 2.09 31.61
N GLN A 64 10.15 2.00 31.27
CA GLN A 64 10.59 1.86 29.87
C GLN A 64 10.31 0.46 29.30
N ASN A 65 10.25 -0.57 30.16
CA ASN A 65 9.88 -1.91 29.74
C ASN A 65 8.37 -2.09 29.89
N LYS A 66 7.64 -1.94 28.78
CA LYS A 66 6.19 -2.17 28.70
C LYS A 66 5.79 -3.65 28.89
N GLY A 67 6.76 -4.56 28.95
CA GLY A 67 6.52 -6.00 28.99
C GLY A 67 6.35 -6.60 27.61
N TYR A 68 6.69 -7.88 27.49
CA TYR A 68 6.60 -8.64 26.25
C TYR A 68 5.19 -8.57 25.66
N ARG A 69 4.14 -8.68 26.48
CA ARG A 69 2.75 -8.75 26.00
C ARG A 69 2.31 -7.47 25.28
N VAL A 70 2.71 -6.31 25.80
CA VAL A 70 2.39 -5.01 25.18
C VAL A 70 3.17 -4.86 23.87
N ASN A 71 4.46 -5.18 23.88
CA ASN A 71 5.30 -5.08 22.69
C ASN A 71 4.85 -6.03 21.57
N GLU A 72 4.49 -7.28 21.90
CA GLU A 72 3.93 -8.25 20.96
C GLU A 72 2.71 -7.67 20.24
N GLN A 73 1.75 -7.12 21.00
CA GLN A 73 0.53 -6.55 20.44
C GLN A 73 0.83 -5.31 19.58
N GLU A 74 1.74 -4.44 20.02
CA GLU A 74 2.15 -3.26 19.25
C GLU A 74 2.80 -3.65 17.92
N VAL A 75 3.68 -4.66 17.91
CA VAL A 75 4.36 -5.16 16.70
C VAL A 75 3.38 -5.83 15.75
N LEU A 76 2.51 -6.71 16.23
CA LEU A 76 1.52 -7.39 15.39
C LEU A 76 0.55 -6.39 14.75
N LYS A 77 0.08 -5.41 15.54
CA LYS A 77 -0.75 -4.33 15.03
C LYS A 77 -0.02 -3.48 13.98
N ALA A 78 1.24 -3.13 14.22
CA ALA A 78 2.04 -2.37 13.26
C ALA A 78 2.26 -3.16 11.96
N TRP A 79 2.52 -4.47 12.06
CA TRP A 79 2.63 -5.35 10.90
C TRP A 79 1.34 -5.32 10.06
N GLU A 80 0.18 -5.54 10.68
CA GLU A 80 -1.10 -5.50 9.98
C GLU A 80 -1.31 -4.15 9.25
N GLN A 81 -0.94 -3.03 9.89
CA GLN A 81 -1.04 -1.71 9.28
C GLN A 81 -0.11 -1.54 8.09
N VAL A 82 1.13 -2.03 8.19
CA VAL A 82 2.10 -1.99 7.09
C VAL A 82 1.60 -2.82 5.91
N ALA A 83 1.09 -4.03 6.14
CA ALA A 83 0.53 -4.87 5.08
C ALA A 83 -0.58 -4.15 4.30
N LYS A 84 -1.55 -3.55 5.02
CA LYS A 84 -2.63 -2.76 4.42
C LYS A 84 -2.12 -1.54 3.66
N ALA A 85 -1.13 -0.84 4.20
CA ALA A 85 -0.57 0.35 3.56
C ALA A 85 0.15 0.01 2.24
N VAL A 86 0.89 -1.10 2.22
CA VAL A 86 1.58 -1.60 1.01
C VAL A 86 0.56 -2.05 -0.04
N GLU A 87 -0.46 -2.80 0.35
CA GLU A 87 -1.53 -3.21 -0.57
C GLU A 87 -2.23 -1.98 -1.20
N ALA A 88 -2.63 -1.02 -0.35
CA ALA A 88 -3.28 0.21 -0.78
C ALA A 88 -2.39 1.06 -1.69
N LEU A 89 -1.08 1.11 -1.43
CA LEU A 89 -0.12 1.80 -2.30
C LEU A 89 -0.14 1.20 -3.71
N GLY A 90 -0.11 -0.12 -3.83
CA GLY A 90 -0.16 -0.81 -5.13
C GLY A 90 -1.44 -0.52 -5.91
N VAL A 91 -2.59 -0.49 -5.22
CA VAL A 91 -3.88 -0.10 -5.81
C VAL A 91 -3.90 1.38 -6.23
N ASN A 92 -3.37 2.28 -5.39
CA ASN A 92 -3.33 3.71 -5.68
C ASN A 92 -2.46 4.04 -6.88
N VAL A 93 -1.33 3.34 -7.05
CA VAL A 93 -0.49 3.47 -8.25
C VAL A 93 -1.28 3.10 -9.52
N GLN A 94 -1.98 1.97 -9.50
CA GLN A 94 -2.81 1.55 -10.65
C GLN A 94 -3.91 2.56 -10.97
N ASN A 95 -4.59 3.09 -9.94
CA ASN A 95 -5.61 4.11 -10.10
C ASN A 95 -5.06 5.42 -10.66
N ALA A 96 -3.90 5.87 -10.18
CA ALA A 96 -3.26 7.09 -10.66
C ALA A 96 -2.89 6.98 -12.15
N ILE A 97 -2.34 5.84 -12.58
CA ILE A 97 -2.01 5.60 -13.98
C ILE A 97 -3.27 5.61 -14.85
N ALA A 98 -4.34 4.93 -14.40
CA ALA A 98 -5.62 4.94 -15.12
C ALA A 98 -6.19 6.35 -15.27
N GLN A 99 -6.04 7.20 -14.25
CA GLN A 99 -6.46 8.60 -14.30
C GLN A 99 -5.61 9.44 -15.27
N VAL A 100 -4.28 9.28 -15.26
CA VAL A 100 -3.38 9.97 -16.19
C VAL A 100 -3.70 9.61 -17.63
N VAL A 101 -3.79 8.31 -17.95
CA VAL A 101 -4.14 7.84 -19.30
C VAL A 101 -5.51 8.36 -19.73
N GLY A 102 -6.49 8.33 -18.82
CA GLY A 102 -7.83 8.86 -19.09
C GLY A 102 -7.84 10.36 -19.34
N ALA A 103 -6.99 11.14 -18.67
CA ALA A 103 -6.83 12.57 -18.88
C ALA A 103 -6.16 12.88 -20.22
N ASP A 104 -5.15 12.11 -20.61
CA ASP A 104 -4.46 12.26 -21.89
C ASP A 104 -5.41 11.98 -23.07
N VAL A 105 -6.19 10.90 -23.01
CA VAL A 105 -7.17 10.57 -24.06
C VAL A 105 -8.22 11.68 -24.23
N LYS A 106 -8.74 12.24 -23.13
CA LYS A 106 -9.71 13.34 -23.17
C LYS A 106 -9.10 14.62 -23.72
N SER A 107 -7.86 14.91 -23.36
CA SER A 107 -7.14 16.09 -23.82
C SER A 107 -6.84 16.00 -25.31
N ASP A 108 -6.40 14.83 -25.79
CA ASP A 108 -6.14 14.60 -27.22
C ASP A 108 -7.42 14.75 -28.06
N ALA A 109 -8.54 14.18 -27.62
CA ALA A 109 -9.83 14.36 -28.29
C ALA A 109 -10.25 15.85 -28.38
N THR A 110 -10.00 16.61 -27.31
CA THR A 110 -10.27 18.05 -27.27
C THR A 110 -9.37 18.80 -28.27
N VAL A 111 -8.07 18.54 -28.25
CA VAL A 111 -7.11 19.15 -29.18
C VAL A 111 -7.45 18.79 -30.63
N GLN A 112 -7.80 17.55 -30.93
CA GLN A 112 -8.23 17.12 -32.26
C GLN A 112 -9.50 17.85 -32.72
N SER A 113 -10.48 18.04 -31.84
CA SER A 113 -11.71 18.78 -32.17
C SER A 113 -11.45 20.26 -32.48
N VAL A 114 -10.50 20.90 -31.78
CA VAL A 114 -10.08 22.30 -32.04
C VAL A 114 -9.23 22.40 -33.31
N ARG A 115 -8.39 21.39 -33.59
CA ARG A 115 -7.56 21.30 -34.80
C ARG A 115 -8.35 21.01 -36.08
N GLN A 116 -9.64 20.70 -36.01
CA GLN A 116 -10.53 20.67 -37.17
C GLN A 116 -11.32 22.00 -37.30
N PRO A 117 -10.75 23.08 -37.87
CA PRO A 117 -11.55 24.24 -38.23
C PRO A 117 -12.37 23.94 -39.50
N GLY A 118 -13.70 23.87 -39.38
CA GLY A 118 -14.59 24.23 -40.49
C GLY A 118 -15.44 23.17 -41.20
N THR A 119 -15.98 22.14 -40.54
CA THR A 119 -17.11 21.37 -41.12
C THR A 119 -18.50 21.97 -40.88
N ASN A 120 -18.58 23.20 -40.35
CA ASN A 120 -19.81 24.00 -40.42
C ASN A 120 -19.93 24.62 -41.82
N VAL A 121 -20.28 23.78 -42.80
CA VAL A 121 -20.79 24.25 -44.09
C VAL A 121 -22.13 24.94 -43.81
N ARG A 122 -22.13 26.27 -43.84
CA ARG A 122 -23.37 27.07 -43.90
C ARG A 122 -24.16 26.61 -45.13
N ARG A 123 -25.31 25.96 -44.91
CA ARG A 123 -26.35 25.86 -45.92
C ARG A 123 -27.04 27.23 -46.03
N THR A 124 -26.86 27.86 -47.19
CA THR A 124 -27.71 28.93 -47.72
C THR A 124 -29.13 28.41 -47.99
#